data_AF-A0A317EMX2-F1
#
_entry.id   AF-A0A317EMX2-F1
#
_cell.length_a   1.000
_cell.length_b   1.000
_cell.length_c   1.000
_cell.angle_alpha   90.00
_cell.angle_beta   90.00
_cell.angle_gamma   90.00
#
_symmetry.space_group_name_H-M   'P 1'
#
loop_
_entity.id
_entity.type
_entity.pdbx_description
1 polymer ?
#
loop_
_entity_poly.entity_id
_entity_poly.type
_entity_poly.pdbx_seq_one_letter_code
_entity_poly.pdbx_strand_id
1 'polypeptide(L)'
;MIQLNLLDLAQKQFPNLNFDLDDDIIKIEKILKAEAKLNPQVKINDIENLITFLRNYRGRFIPILKNKNISTIVTGKEATINFARFDPENIPAETLHDFEEAFSSNILEYLRQCIRNNKWNSLRSIFMNYTFLVGDATRDEIYQILKLKNQAIISAIYNNQFVDYVKNNSYCADIQYYSMLSTIDQHFFDDDILAINNIICEKQKTTVHNKVFLGKILYAASYFNAYTESLKETLENNQQIALQWVYPNETISNSSSTSSTTMTAIVISIIVVVIIIAVASGATGAVTPIILCIGLIARLINAINSRR
;
A
#
# COMPACT_ATOMS: atom_id res chain seq x y z
N MET A 1 15.47 -8.04 26.83
CA MET A 1 14.41 -7.18 26.30
C MET A 1 14.24 -5.94 27.18
N ILE A 2 14.12 -4.74 26.60
CA ILE A 2 14.03 -3.48 27.36
C ILE A 2 12.58 -3.25 27.80
N GLN A 3 12.33 -3.29 29.10
CA GLN A 3 11.02 -3.05 29.72
C GLN A 3 11.01 -1.64 30.33
N LEU A 4 10.65 -0.63 29.53
CA LEU A 4 10.70 0.78 29.96
C LEU A 4 9.70 1.10 31.08
N ASN A 5 8.63 0.33 31.22
CA ASN A 5 7.70 0.43 32.35
C ASN A 5 8.39 0.15 33.71
N LEU A 6 9.52 -0.55 33.73
CA LEU A 6 10.34 -0.69 34.93
C LEU A 6 11.03 0.65 35.29
N LEU A 7 11.33 1.51 34.32
CA LEU A 7 11.82 2.86 34.61
C LEU A 7 10.74 3.68 35.31
N ASP A 8 9.48 3.58 34.89
CA ASP A 8 8.36 4.26 35.56
C ASP A 8 8.21 3.79 37.02
N LEU A 9 8.42 2.50 37.28
CA LEU A 9 8.45 1.93 38.64
C LEU A 9 9.59 2.53 39.48
N ALA A 10 10.79 2.61 38.93
CA ALA A 10 11.94 3.19 39.62
C ALA A 10 11.76 4.71 39.87
N GLN A 11 11.23 5.45 38.89
CA GLN A 11 10.98 6.89 38.99
C GLN A 11 9.85 7.23 39.98
N LYS A 12 8.86 6.35 40.16
CA LYS A 12 7.84 6.53 41.21
C LYS A 12 8.44 6.51 42.62
N GLN A 13 9.47 5.70 42.84
CA GLN A 13 10.15 5.63 44.14
C GLN A 13 11.22 6.72 44.28
N PHE A 14 11.90 7.07 43.19
CA PHE A 14 12.92 8.12 43.16
C PHE A 14 12.73 9.03 41.93
N PRO A 15 11.99 10.14 42.06
CA PRO A 15 11.64 11.00 40.92
C PRO A 15 12.82 11.79 40.33
N ASN A 16 13.92 11.92 41.08
CA ASN A 16 15.10 12.71 40.68
C ASN A 16 16.26 11.84 40.12
N LEU A 17 15.97 10.64 39.62
CA LEU A 17 17.00 9.78 39.03
C LEU A 17 17.55 10.39 37.73
N ASN A 18 18.87 10.53 37.64
CA ASN A 18 19.57 10.91 36.42
C ASN A 18 20.15 9.66 35.73
N PHE A 19 19.62 9.30 34.57
CA PHE A 19 20.04 8.12 33.81
C PHE A 19 21.43 8.23 33.17
N ASP A 20 22.06 9.39 33.25
CA ASP A 20 23.43 9.62 32.76
C ASP A 20 24.49 9.34 33.84
N LEU A 21 24.08 9.14 35.09
CA LEU A 21 24.98 8.86 36.22
C LEU A 21 25.00 7.36 36.56
N ASP A 22 26.20 6.79 36.66
CA ASP A 22 26.39 5.38 37.04
C ASP A 22 25.80 5.05 38.42
N ASP A 23 25.95 5.96 39.38
CA ASP A 23 25.40 5.80 40.74
C ASP A 23 23.88 5.66 40.73
N ASP A 24 23.19 6.39 39.86
CA ASP A 24 21.73 6.35 39.76
C ASP A 24 21.27 5.09 39.00
N ILE A 25 22.04 4.60 38.03
CA ILE A 25 21.78 3.30 37.39
C ILE A 25 21.92 2.16 38.41
N ILE A 26 22.91 2.22 39.30
CA ILE A 26 23.08 1.25 40.39
C ILE A 26 21.89 1.31 41.36
N LYS A 27 21.37 2.51 41.67
CA LYS A 27 20.16 2.67 42.49
C LYS A 27 18.95 2.02 41.81
N ILE A 28 18.76 2.26 40.51
CA ILE A 28 17.67 1.63 39.72
C ILE A 28 17.78 0.10 39.78
N GLU A 29 18.98 -0.46 39.59
CA GLU A 29 19.19 -1.91 39.66
C GLU A 29 18.77 -2.47 41.03
N LYS A 30 19.18 -1.82 42.12
CA LYS A 30 18.84 -2.24 43.49
C LYS A 30 17.33 -2.17 43.75
N ILE A 31 16.68 -1.09 43.32
CA ILE A 31 15.23 -0.89 43.47
C ILE A 31 14.47 -1.98 42.73
N LEU A 32 14.79 -2.20 41.46
CA LEU A 32 14.08 -3.18 40.63
C LEU A 32 14.32 -4.61 41.11
N LYS A 33 15.54 -4.95 41.57
CA LYS A 33 15.82 -6.27 42.16
C LYS A 33 15.09 -6.49 43.48
N ALA A 34 14.87 -5.44 44.28
CA ALA A 34 14.03 -5.52 45.47
C ALA A 34 12.56 -5.74 45.08
N GLU A 35 12.06 -5.00 44.08
CA GLU A 35 10.69 -5.14 43.56
C GLU A 35 10.43 -6.54 42.99
N ALA A 36 11.38 -7.13 42.27
CA ALA A 36 11.28 -8.49 41.74
C ALA A 36 11.13 -9.58 42.81
N LYS A 37 11.56 -9.32 44.06
CA LYS A 37 11.34 -10.24 45.18
C LYS A 37 9.91 -10.16 45.73
N LEU A 38 9.25 -9.02 45.55
CA LEU A 38 7.91 -8.74 46.07
C LEU A 38 6.83 -8.96 45.01
N ASN A 39 7.15 -8.76 43.74
CA ASN A 39 6.23 -8.84 42.62
C ASN A 39 6.67 -9.90 41.60
N PRO A 40 5.97 -11.05 41.51
CA PRO A 40 6.31 -12.13 40.57
C PRO A 40 6.23 -11.74 39.09
N GLN A 41 5.57 -10.63 38.75
CA GLN A 41 5.46 -10.13 37.38
C GLN A 41 6.75 -9.45 36.90
N VAL A 42 7.61 -9.02 37.82
CA VAL A 42 8.90 -8.38 37.49
C VAL A 42 9.98 -9.46 37.40
N LYS A 43 10.46 -9.73 36.18
CA LYS A 43 11.47 -10.76 35.92
C LYS A 43 12.88 -10.19 36.06
N ILE A 44 13.77 -10.92 36.74
CA ILE A 44 15.18 -10.53 36.92
C ILE A 44 15.88 -10.30 35.57
N ASN A 45 15.64 -11.17 34.59
CA ASN A 45 16.24 -11.04 33.26
C ASN A 45 15.82 -9.72 32.57
N ASP A 46 14.58 -9.28 32.75
CA ASP A 46 14.10 -8.00 32.18
C ASP A 46 14.81 -6.80 32.83
N ILE A 47 15.11 -6.89 34.13
CA ILE A 47 15.90 -5.88 34.85
C ILE A 47 17.33 -5.85 34.31
N GLU A 48 18.00 -7.00 34.21
CA GLU A 48 19.38 -7.07 33.70
C GLU A 48 19.52 -6.51 32.29
N ASN A 49 18.54 -6.79 31.43
CA ASN A 49 18.46 -6.21 30.10
C ASN A 49 18.29 -4.68 30.11
N LEU A 50 17.44 -4.16 31.00
CA LEU A 50 17.26 -2.72 31.15
C LEU A 50 18.51 -2.02 31.69
N ILE A 51 19.17 -2.60 32.69
CA ILE A 51 20.41 -2.05 33.25
C ILE A 51 21.54 -2.07 32.22
N THR A 52 21.66 -3.14 31.45
CA THR A 52 22.62 -3.22 30.34
C THR A 52 22.36 -2.12 29.31
N PHE A 53 21.09 -1.92 28.94
CA PHE A 53 20.70 -0.82 28.06
C PHE A 53 21.06 0.56 28.63
N LEU A 54 20.73 0.84 29.90
CA LEU A 54 21.07 2.12 30.54
C LEU A 54 22.58 2.34 30.67
N ARG A 55 23.37 1.30 30.88
CA ARG A 55 24.83 1.42 30.92
C ARG A 55 25.42 1.74 29.55
N ASN A 56 24.87 1.15 28.50
CA ASN A 56 25.38 1.33 27.13
C ASN A 56 24.93 2.66 26.51
N TYR A 57 23.68 3.08 26.76
CA TYR A 57 23.05 4.20 26.04
C TYR A 57 22.58 5.33 26.95
N ARG A 58 22.71 5.19 28.27
CA ARG A 58 22.29 6.18 29.27
C ARG A 58 20.82 6.59 29.09
N GLY A 59 20.46 7.83 29.40
CA GLY A 59 19.12 8.37 29.19
C GLY A 59 18.79 8.72 27.73
N ARG A 60 19.78 8.65 26.84
CA ARG A 60 19.75 9.28 25.51
C ARG A 60 18.59 8.83 24.64
N PHE A 61 18.29 7.53 24.62
CA PHE A 61 17.25 6.94 23.76
C PHE A 61 15.87 6.83 24.43
N ILE A 62 15.75 7.18 25.71
CA ILE A 62 14.48 7.10 26.44
C ILE A 62 13.37 7.95 25.77
N PRO A 63 13.61 9.21 25.34
CA PRO A 63 12.57 10.02 24.68
C PRO A 63 11.99 9.35 23.42
N ILE A 64 12.83 8.66 22.66
CA ILE A 64 12.45 7.93 21.44
C ILE A 64 11.62 6.70 21.82
N LEU A 65 12.12 5.91 22.76
CA LEU A 65 11.54 4.63 23.16
C LEU A 65 10.21 4.76 23.94
N LYS A 66 9.89 5.95 24.46
CA LYS A 66 8.56 6.24 25.03
C LYS A 66 7.44 6.14 23.99
N ASN A 67 7.75 6.29 22.70
CA ASN A 67 6.77 6.05 21.65
C ASN A 67 6.45 4.55 21.55
N LYS A 68 5.17 4.20 21.72
CA LYS A 68 4.71 2.81 21.70
C LYS A 68 5.09 2.08 20.41
N ASN A 69 4.93 2.71 19.24
CA ASN A 69 5.25 2.06 17.97
C ASN A 69 6.76 1.82 17.84
N ILE A 70 7.60 2.79 18.21
CA ILE A 70 9.05 2.60 18.17
C ILE A 70 9.48 1.49 19.12
N SER A 71 8.95 1.47 20.35
CA SER A 71 9.18 0.37 21.29
C SER A 71 8.76 -0.98 20.71
N THR A 72 7.61 -1.06 20.04
CA THR A 72 7.16 -2.28 19.35
C THR A 72 8.12 -2.68 18.22
N ILE A 73 8.61 -1.72 17.42
CA ILE A 73 9.56 -1.96 16.33
C ILE A 73 10.86 -2.55 16.86
N VAL A 74 11.53 -1.88 17.80
CA VAL A 74 12.84 -2.34 18.31
C VAL A 74 12.75 -3.61 19.15
N THR A 75 11.58 -3.92 19.73
CA THR A 75 11.42 -5.13 20.53
C THR A 75 10.92 -6.33 19.74
N GLY A 76 10.38 -6.14 18.54
CA GLY A 76 9.92 -7.24 17.67
C GLY A 76 8.74 -8.04 18.24
N LYS A 77 8.00 -7.52 19.21
CA LYS A 77 6.92 -8.27 19.90
C LYS A 77 5.68 -8.46 19.05
N GLU A 78 5.31 -7.44 18.29
CA GLU A 78 4.07 -7.41 17.52
C GLU A 78 4.34 -6.82 16.15
N ALA A 79 4.06 -7.56 15.07
CA ALA A 79 4.27 -7.08 13.71
C ALA A 79 3.28 -5.95 13.30
N THR A 80 2.44 -5.45 14.20
CA THR A 80 1.44 -4.44 13.91
C THR A 80 1.67 -3.19 14.74
N ILE A 81 1.81 -2.06 14.06
CA ILE A 81 1.78 -0.70 14.63
C ILE A 81 0.65 0.10 14.00
N ASN A 82 0.22 1.15 14.70
CA ASN A 82 -0.77 2.09 14.16
C ASN A 82 -0.10 3.13 13.24
N PHE A 83 -0.92 3.98 12.61
CA PHE A 83 -0.45 5.03 11.69
C PHE A 83 -0.14 6.37 12.39
N ALA A 84 0.16 6.34 13.68
CA ALA A 84 0.47 7.56 14.42
C ALA A 84 1.79 8.18 13.91
N ARG A 85 1.82 9.50 13.82
CA ARG A 85 3.03 10.25 13.47
C ARG A 85 3.99 10.30 14.65
N PHE A 86 5.29 10.17 14.37
CA PHE A 86 6.34 10.51 15.33
C PHE A 86 6.75 11.96 15.14
N ASP A 87 6.84 12.69 16.24
CA ASP A 87 7.31 14.06 16.27
C ASP A 87 8.71 14.12 16.89
N PRO A 88 9.77 14.35 16.08
CA PRO A 88 11.13 14.45 16.56
C PRO A 88 11.52 15.86 17.03
N GLU A 89 10.61 16.85 17.13
CA GLU A 89 10.94 18.28 17.32
C GLU A 89 11.95 18.59 18.44
N ASN A 90 12.05 17.76 19.48
CA ASN A 90 12.97 17.96 20.61
C ASN A 90 14.13 16.94 20.68
N ILE A 91 14.40 16.21 19.59
CA ILE A 91 15.43 15.17 19.55
C ILE A 91 16.49 15.54 18.52
N PRO A 92 17.77 15.69 18.91
CA PRO A 92 18.85 16.00 17.98
C PRO A 92 18.97 14.94 16.87
N ALA A 93 19.23 15.37 15.63
CA ALA A 93 19.37 14.48 14.49
C ALA A 93 20.44 13.40 14.70
N GLU A 94 21.57 13.75 15.32
CA GLU A 94 22.62 12.80 15.70
C GLU A 94 22.11 11.72 16.66
N THR A 95 21.18 12.05 17.56
CA THR A 95 20.58 11.06 18.45
C THR A 95 19.62 10.12 17.72
N LEU A 96 18.93 10.60 16.69
CA LEU A 96 18.11 9.73 15.83
C LEU A 96 18.96 8.80 14.97
N HIS A 97 20.09 9.30 14.46
CA HIS A 97 21.04 8.50 13.70
C HIS A 97 21.67 7.40 14.55
N ASP A 98 22.22 7.75 15.71
CA ASP A 98 22.83 6.77 16.63
C ASP A 98 21.80 5.76 17.13
N PHE A 99 20.53 6.15 17.25
CA PHE A 99 19.44 5.23 17.57
C PHE A 99 19.21 4.22 16.43
N GLU A 100 19.15 4.68 15.19
CA GLU A 100 19.00 3.81 14.03
C GLU A 100 20.17 2.83 13.92
N GLU A 101 21.40 3.29 14.10
CA GLU A 101 22.58 2.42 14.06
C GLU A 101 22.53 1.36 15.17
N ALA A 102 22.26 1.77 16.41
CA ALA A 102 22.22 0.90 17.57
C ALA A 102 21.13 -0.19 17.48
N PHE A 103 20.01 0.11 16.83
CA PHE A 103 18.87 -0.80 16.72
C PHE A 103 18.62 -1.32 15.29
N SER A 104 19.54 -1.07 14.36
CA SER A 104 19.44 -1.42 12.93
C SER A 104 19.02 -2.88 12.72
N SER A 105 19.66 -3.82 13.41
CA SER A 105 19.32 -5.26 13.35
C SER A 105 17.89 -5.56 13.82
N ASN A 106 17.43 -4.90 14.88
CA ASN A 106 16.08 -5.08 15.40
C ASN A 106 15.02 -4.49 14.46
N ILE A 107 15.30 -3.30 13.92
CA ILE A 107 14.44 -2.61 12.96
C ILE A 107 14.30 -3.47 11.70
N LEU A 108 15.41 -3.97 11.16
CA LEU A 108 15.42 -4.81 9.98
C LEU A 108 14.63 -6.11 10.19
N GLU A 109 14.85 -6.79 11.32
CA GLU A 109 14.08 -8.00 11.67
C GLU A 109 12.58 -7.70 11.77
N TYR A 110 12.19 -6.56 12.37
CA TYR A 110 10.80 -6.13 12.42
C TYR A 110 10.19 -5.93 11.03
N LEU A 111 10.91 -5.27 10.13
CA LEU A 111 10.47 -5.02 8.76
C LEU A 111 10.31 -6.34 7.99
N ARG A 112 11.26 -7.28 8.14
CA ARG A 112 11.15 -8.64 7.59
C ARG A 112 9.93 -9.38 8.13
N GLN A 113 9.64 -9.26 9.42
CA GLN A 113 8.45 -9.85 10.02
C GLN A 113 7.16 -9.23 9.48
N CYS A 114 7.12 -7.91 9.25
CA CYS A 114 5.99 -7.26 8.61
C CYS A 114 5.73 -7.83 7.22
N ILE A 115 6.79 -7.99 6.42
CA ILE A 115 6.69 -8.56 5.06
C ILE A 115 6.24 -10.02 5.10
N ARG A 116 6.79 -10.83 6.01
CA ARG A 116 6.42 -12.25 6.15
C ARG A 116 4.96 -12.44 6.55
N ASN A 117 4.45 -11.55 7.39
CA ASN A 117 3.10 -11.62 7.95
C ASN A 117 2.08 -10.74 7.21
N ASN A 118 2.43 -10.22 6.03
CA ASN A 118 1.59 -9.34 5.20
C ASN A 118 1.07 -8.09 5.96
N LYS A 119 1.88 -7.51 6.85
CA LYS A 119 1.54 -6.30 7.62
C LYS A 119 1.89 -5.03 6.85
N TRP A 120 1.29 -4.88 5.67
CA TRP A 120 1.61 -3.80 4.73
C TRP A 120 1.36 -2.41 5.28
N ASN A 121 0.30 -2.22 6.06
CA ASN A 121 0.01 -0.92 6.69
C ASN A 121 1.06 -0.52 7.72
N SER A 122 1.60 -1.48 8.46
CA SER A 122 2.66 -1.22 9.44
C SER A 122 3.98 -0.91 8.75
N LEU A 123 4.31 -1.66 7.70
CA LEU A 123 5.46 -1.37 6.84
C LEU A 123 5.34 0.04 6.23
N ARG A 124 4.19 0.36 5.63
CA ARG A 124 3.86 1.67 5.08
C ARG A 124 4.01 2.80 6.11
N SER A 125 3.52 2.58 7.33
CA SER A 125 3.63 3.56 8.43
C SER A 125 5.08 3.86 8.76
N ILE A 126 5.99 2.88 8.72
CA ILE A 126 7.42 3.11 9.00
C ILE A 126 8.03 4.03 7.94
N PHE A 127 7.81 3.73 6.67
CA PHE A 127 8.36 4.52 5.56
C PHE A 127 7.76 5.94 5.44
N MET A 128 6.61 6.21 6.07
CA MET A 128 6.02 7.55 6.09
C MET A 128 6.28 8.33 7.38
N ASN A 129 6.06 7.69 8.52
CA ASN A 129 5.97 8.35 9.84
C ASN A 129 7.24 8.17 10.68
N TYR A 130 8.10 7.21 10.33
CA TYR A 130 9.29 6.83 11.09
C TYR A 130 10.51 6.71 10.17
N THR A 131 10.64 7.60 9.19
CA THR A 131 11.69 7.56 8.15
C THR A 131 13.11 7.50 8.70
N PHE A 132 13.36 8.09 9.87
CA PHE A 132 14.66 8.05 10.54
C PHE A 132 15.10 6.62 10.94
N LEU A 133 14.18 5.66 11.04
CA LEU A 133 14.49 4.25 11.30
C LEU A 133 14.95 3.50 10.03
N VAL A 134 14.79 4.11 8.85
CA VAL A 134 15.06 3.47 7.56
C VAL A 134 16.25 4.13 6.89
N GLY A 135 17.46 3.81 7.39
CA GLY A 135 18.71 4.12 6.72
C GLY A 135 18.82 3.44 5.35
N ASP A 136 19.78 3.88 4.53
CA ASP A 136 19.90 3.44 3.13
C ASP A 136 20.11 1.92 3.01
N ALA A 137 20.96 1.33 3.86
CA ALA A 137 21.18 -0.12 3.86
C ALA A 137 19.90 -0.92 4.18
N THR A 138 19.13 -0.46 5.17
CA THR A 138 17.84 -1.06 5.53
C THR A 138 16.83 -0.91 4.39
N ARG A 139 16.79 0.27 3.75
CA ARG A 139 15.93 0.55 2.60
C ARG A 139 16.23 -0.41 1.45
N ASP A 140 17.48 -0.50 1.04
CA ASP A 140 17.92 -1.35 -0.06
C ASP A 140 17.55 -2.82 0.18
N GLU A 141 17.74 -3.32 1.39
CA GLU A 141 17.38 -4.70 1.70
C GLU A 141 15.87 -4.94 1.60
N ILE A 142 15.05 -4.05 2.15
CA ILE A 142 13.59 -4.13 2.03
C ILE A 142 13.15 -4.04 0.56
N TYR A 143 13.79 -3.19 -0.23
CA TYR A 143 13.50 -3.06 -1.66
C TYR A 143 13.79 -4.36 -2.40
N GLN A 144 14.93 -5.01 -2.13
CA GLN A 144 15.25 -6.30 -2.75
C GLN A 144 14.25 -7.39 -2.34
N ILE A 145 13.84 -7.46 -1.08
CA ILE A 145 12.85 -8.45 -0.63
C ILE A 145 11.50 -8.24 -1.35
N LEU A 146 11.05 -7.00 -1.49
CA LEU A 146 9.80 -6.66 -2.16
C LEU A 146 9.88 -6.91 -3.69
N LYS A 147 11.02 -6.58 -4.30
CA LYS A 147 11.30 -6.88 -5.71
C LYS A 147 11.27 -8.38 -5.98
N LEU A 148 11.88 -9.20 -5.12
CA LEU A 148 11.83 -10.66 -5.24
C LEU A 148 10.38 -11.20 -5.18
N LYS A 149 9.52 -10.57 -4.37
CA LYS A 149 8.09 -10.91 -4.34
C LYS A 149 7.39 -10.57 -5.66
N ASN A 150 7.66 -9.41 -6.25
CA ASN A 150 7.14 -9.04 -7.58
C ASN A 150 7.64 -9.99 -8.67
N GLN A 151 8.94 -10.30 -8.69
CA GLN A 151 9.53 -11.25 -9.63
C GLN A 151 8.93 -12.65 -9.50
N ALA A 152 8.61 -13.08 -8.28
CA ALA A 152 7.93 -14.35 -8.06
C ALA A 152 6.47 -14.34 -8.56
N ILE A 153 5.75 -13.22 -8.46
CA ILE A 153 4.44 -13.03 -9.11
C ILE A 153 4.57 -13.14 -10.63
N ILE A 154 5.51 -12.40 -11.22
CA ILE A 154 5.78 -12.40 -12.67
C ILE A 154 6.09 -13.83 -13.15
N SER A 155 7.00 -14.52 -12.46
CA SER A 155 7.38 -15.90 -12.77
C SER A 155 6.20 -16.87 -12.67
N ALA A 156 5.36 -16.74 -11.63
CA ALA A 156 4.17 -17.58 -11.47
C ALA A 156 3.16 -17.37 -12.61
N ILE A 157 2.97 -16.14 -13.09
CA ILE A 157 2.08 -15.85 -14.22
C ILE A 157 2.68 -16.38 -15.52
N TYR A 158 3.97 -16.14 -15.76
CA TYR A 158 4.69 -16.61 -16.95
C TYR A 158 4.57 -18.12 -17.15
N ASN A 159 4.79 -18.87 -16.07
CA ASN A 159 4.79 -20.33 -16.04
C ASN A 159 3.38 -20.95 -15.87
N ASN A 160 2.31 -20.15 -15.93
CA ASN A 160 0.92 -20.58 -15.73
C ASN A 160 0.64 -21.24 -14.34
N GLN A 161 1.43 -20.89 -13.33
CA GLN A 161 1.32 -21.39 -11.94
C GLN A 161 0.53 -20.42 -11.03
N PHE A 162 0.01 -19.33 -11.59
CA PHE A 162 -0.64 -18.23 -10.86
C PHE A 162 -1.84 -18.67 -9.99
N VAL A 163 -2.57 -19.73 -10.36
CA VAL A 163 -3.73 -20.21 -9.58
C VAL A 163 -3.30 -20.68 -8.18
N ASP A 164 -2.36 -21.63 -8.13
CA ASP A 164 -1.87 -22.16 -6.87
C ASP A 164 -0.98 -21.16 -6.14
N TYR A 165 -0.25 -20.35 -6.90
CA TYR A 165 0.56 -19.28 -6.33
C TYR A 165 -0.29 -18.27 -5.55
N VAL A 166 -1.39 -17.77 -6.12
CA VAL A 166 -2.30 -16.82 -5.43
C VAL A 166 -2.94 -17.44 -4.19
N LYS A 167 -3.28 -18.75 -4.22
CA LYS A 167 -3.84 -19.45 -3.05
C LYS A 167 -2.83 -19.52 -1.90
N ASN A 168 -1.56 -19.75 -2.21
CA ASN A 168 -0.49 -19.89 -1.22
C ASN A 168 0.13 -18.55 -0.80
N ASN A 169 0.00 -17.52 -1.65
CA ASN A 169 0.61 -16.21 -1.48
C ASN A 169 -0.46 -15.12 -1.61
N SER A 170 -1.20 -14.89 -0.53
CA SER A 170 -2.33 -13.94 -0.52
C SER A 170 -1.95 -12.50 -0.88
N TYR A 171 -0.69 -12.11 -0.66
CA TYR A 171 -0.20 -10.77 -0.97
C TYR A 171 -0.32 -10.38 -2.45
N CYS A 172 -0.30 -11.36 -3.36
CA CYS A 172 -0.40 -11.12 -4.80
C CYS A 172 -1.73 -10.50 -5.21
N ALA A 173 -2.77 -10.73 -4.39
CA ALA A 173 -4.13 -10.24 -4.57
C ALA A 173 -4.55 -9.25 -3.46
N ASP A 174 -3.59 -8.71 -2.70
CA ASP A 174 -3.84 -7.77 -1.61
C ASP A 174 -3.59 -6.33 -2.08
N ILE A 175 -4.64 -5.51 -2.07
CA ILE A 175 -4.58 -4.09 -2.42
C ILE A 175 -3.54 -3.34 -1.56
N GLN A 176 -3.45 -3.69 -0.28
CA GLN A 176 -2.55 -2.99 0.65
C GLN A 176 -1.08 -3.24 0.33
N TYR A 177 -0.75 -4.37 -0.31
CA TYR A 177 0.60 -4.64 -0.79
C TYR A 177 1.01 -3.61 -1.86
N TYR A 178 0.21 -3.46 -2.92
CA TYR A 178 0.52 -2.54 -4.02
C TYR A 178 0.47 -1.07 -3.60
N SER A 179 -0.51 -0.68 -2.77
CA SER A 179 -0.55 0.69 -2.22
C SER A 179 0.67 1.01 -1.33
N MET A 180 1.17 0.00 -0.59
CA MET A 180 2.40 0.13 0.18
C MET A 180 3.62 0.31 -0.73
N LEU A 181 3.74 -0.44 -1.84
CA LEU A 181 4.85 -0.28 -2.79
C LEU A 181 4.92 1.17 -3.31
N SER A 182 3.78 1.78 -3.66
CA SER A 182 3.76 3.18 -4.12
C SER A 182 4.21 4.17 -3.06
N THR A 183 3.90 3.87 -1.79
CA THR A 183 4.28 4.73 -0.67
C THR A 183 5.77 4.61 -0.37
N ILE A 184 6.32 3.41 -0.47
CA ILE A 184 7.73 3.18 -0.26
C ILE A 184 8.55 3.80 -1.38
N ASP A 185 8.28 3.41 -2.62
CA ASP A 185 8.99 3.92 -3.79
C ASP A 185 8.28 3.56 -5.11
N GLN A 186 7.43 4.47 -5.59
CA GLN A 186 6.75 4.27 -6.87
C GLN A 186 7.71 4.17 -8.06
N HIS A 187 8.89 4.81 -8.01
CA HIS A 187 9.84 4.77 -9.13
C HIS A 187 10.55 3.42 -9.21
N PHE A 188 11.02 2.91 -8.07
CA PHE A 188 11.74 1.64 -8.01
C PHE A 188 10.89 0.44 -8.45
N PHE A 189 9.59 0.45 -8.15
CA PHE A 189 8.69 -0.66 -8.45
C PHE A 189 7.90 -0.51 -9.76
N ASP A 190 8.00 0.62 -10.48
CA ASP A 190 7.18 0.91 -11.67
C ASP A 190 7.32 -0.19 -12.76
N ASP A 191 8.56 -0.57 -13.07
CA ASP A 191 8.86 -1.59 -14.10
C ASP A 191 8.32 -2.97 -13.73
N ASP A 192 8.40 -3.35 -12.45
CA ASP A 192 7.88 -4.62 -11.96
C ASP A 192 6.35 -4.67 -12.11
N ILE A 193 5.66 -3.58 -11.77
CA ILE A 193 4.20 -3.50 -11.88
C ILE A 193 3.76 -3.49 -13.34
N LEU A 194 4.47 -2.77 -14.21
CA LEU A 194 4.25 -2.81 -15.65
C LEU A 194 4.43 -4.24 -16.20
N ALA A 195 5.46 -4.96 -15.77
CA ALA A 195 5.69 -6.34 -16.17
C ALA A 195 4.56 -7.28 -15.73
N ILE A 196 4.07 -7.15 -14.49
CA ILE A 196 2.90 -7.89 -13.99
C ILE A 196 1.66 -7.59 -14.84
N ASN A 197 1.41 -6.32 -15.17
CA ASN A 197 0.27 -5.93 -16.00
C ASN A 197 0.36 -6.56 -17.40
N ASN A 198 1.50 -6.40 -18.08
CA ASN A 198 1.69 -6.86 -19.46
C ASN A 198 1.56 -8.38 -19.57
N ILE A 199 2.15 -9.13 -18.65
CA ILE A 199 2.09 -10.58 -18.69
C ILE A 199 0.68 -11.12 -18.41
N ILE A 200 -0.12 -10.44 -17.58
CA ILE A 200 -1.53 -10.76 -17.40
C ILE A 200 -2.29 -10.54 -18.71
N CYS A 201 -2.05 -9.42 -19.40
CA CYS A 201 -2.67 -9.12 -20.69
C CYS A 201 -2.32 -10.19 -21.76
N GLU A 202 -1.10 -10.73 -21.76
CA GLU A 202 -0.71 -11.82 -22.66
C GLU A 202 -1.43 -13.13 -22.34
N LYS A 203 -1.61 -13.43 -21.04
CA LYS A 203 -2.22 -14.67 -20.55
C LYS A 203 -3.75 -14.63 -20.46
N GLN A 204 -4.38 -13.51 -20.81
CA GLN A 204 -5.82 -13.30 -20.66
C GLN A 204 -6.69 -14.30 -21.46
N LYS A 205 -6.15 -14.91 -22.54
CA LYS A 205 -6.86 -15.94 -23.32
C LYS A 205 -6.79 -17.29 -22.60
N THR A 206 -7.51 -17.40 -21.48
CA THR A 206 -7.55 -18.58 -20.64
C THR A 206 -8.98 -18.91 -20.19
N THR A 207 -9.15 -19.99 -19.44
CA THR A 207 -10.46 -20.42 -18.90
C THR A 207 -11.04 -19.36 -17.97
N VAL A 208 -12.37 -19.32 -17.81
CA VAL A 208 -13.04 -18.40 -16.87
C VAL A 208 -12.48 -18.56 -15.46
N HIS A 209 -12.24 -19.80 -15.01
CA HIS A 209 -11.63 -20.08 -13.71
C HIS A 209 -10.26 -19.39 -13.55
N ASN A 210 -9.38 -19.54 -14.54
CA ASN A 210 -8.04 -18.94 -14.50
C ASN A 210 -8.09 -17.40 -14.57
N LYS A 211 -9.01 -16.84 -15.36
CA LYS A 211 -9.22 -15.39 -15.45
C LYS A 211 -9.55 -14.77 -14.10
N VAL A 212 -10.29 -15.45 -13.23
CA VAL A 212 -10.59 -14.96 -11.87
C VAL A 212 -9.29 -14.72 -11.08
N PHE A 213 -8.32 -15.62 -11.16
CA PHE A 213 -7.06 -15.45 -10.42
C PHE A 213 -6.17 -14.35 -11.01
N LEU A 214 -6.07 -14.27 -12.34
CA LEU A 214 -5.40 -13.15 -13.00
C LEU A 214 -6.07 -11.81 -12.68
N GLY A 215 -7.41 -11.79 -12.67
CA GLY A 215 -8.22 -10.63 -12.30
C GLY A 215 -7.98 -10.17 -10.86
N LYS A 216 -7.83 -11.10 -9.90
CA LYS A 216 -7.47 -10.74 -8.51
C LYS A 216 -6.12 -10.03 -8.41
N ILE A 217 -5.11 -10.52 -9.13
CA ILE A 217 -3.79 -9.89 -9.16
C ILE A 217 -3.89 -8.51 -9.83
N LEU A 218 -4.51 -8.43 -11.01
CA LEU A 218 -4.65 -7.20 -11.77
C LEU A 218 -5.46 -6.13 -11.02
N TYR A 219 -6.53 -6.56 -10.34
CA TYR A 219 -7.35 -5.67 -9.52
C TYR A 219 -6.55 -5.12 -8.34
N ALA A 220 -5.79 -5.94 -7.63
CA ALA A 220 -4.92 -5.48 -6.55
C ALA A 220 -3.81 -4.55 -7.07
N ALA A 221 -3.17 -4.90 -8.19
CA ALA A 221 -2.14 -4.09 -8.85
C ALA A 221 -2.65 -2.71 -9.29
N SER A 222 -3.95 -2.58 -9.62
CA SER A 222 -4.55 -1.29 -9.99
C SER A 222 -4.50 -0.21 -8.89
N TYR A 223 -4.22 -0.59 -7.65
CA TYR A 223 -4.06 0.34 -6.52
C TYR A 223 -2.61 0.80 -6.32
N PHE A 224 -1.69 0.37 -7.18
CA PHE A 224 -0.37 0.97 -7.27
C PHE A 224 -0.49 2.35 -7.95
N ASN A 225 -0.13 3.41 -7.22
CA ASN A 225 0.08 4.73 -7.80
C ASN A 225 1.43 4.75 -8.54
N ALA A 226 1.38 4.62 -9.86
CA ALA A 226 2.54 4.54 -10.72
C ALA A 226 3.30 5.87 -10.82
N TYR A 227 4.62 5.77 -11.08
CA TYR A 227 5.48 6.91 -11.36
C TYR A 227 5.23 7.48 -12.76
N THR A 228 4.98 6.60 -13.74
CA THR A 228 4.70 7.00 -15.13
C THR A 228 3.20 7.16 -15.37
N GLU A 229 2.80 8.27 -16.02
CA GLU A 229 1.37 8.52 -16.31
C GLU A 229 0.77 7.42 -17.20
N SER A 230 1.57 6.90 -18.14
CA SER A 230 1.13 5.79 -19.02
C SER A 230 0.78 4.53 -18.24
N LEU A 231 1.57 4.14 -17.24
CA LEU A 231 1.24 2.97 -16.42
C LEU A 231 0.03 3.26 -15.53
N LYS A 232 -0.06 4.47 -14.96
CA LYS A 232 -1.19 4.89 -14.15
C LYS A 232 -2.52 4.79 -14.91
N GLU A 233 -2.62 5.40 -16.09
CA GLU A 233 -3.81 5.30 -16.96
C GLU A 233 -4.12 3.84 -17.32
N THR A 234 -3.09 3.03 -17.57
CA THR A 234 -3.27 1.59 -17.89
C THR A 234 -3.88 0.84 -16.70
N LEU A 235 -3.38 1.06 -15.49
CA LEU A 235 -3.86 0.43 -14.27
C LEU A 235 -5.29 0.86 -13.92
N GLU A 236 -5.62 2.15 -14.06
CA GLU A 236 -6.97 2.68 -13.85
C GLU A 236 -7.98 2.06 -14.83
N ASN A 237 -7.64 1.98 -16.12
CA ASN A 237 -8.50 1.35 -17.13
C ASN A 237 -8.66 -0.15 -16.89
N ASN A 238 -7.60 -0.83 -16.47
CA ASN A 238 -7.61 -2.26 -16.21
C ASN A 238 -8.34 -2.63 -14.92
N GLN A 239 -8.56 -1.69 -14.00
CA GLN A 239 -9.27 -1.94 -12.74
C GLN A 239 -10.68 -2.51 -12.97
N GLN A 240 -11.45 -1.90 -13.89
CA GLN A 240 -12.82 -2.35 -14.19
C GLN A 240 -12.85 -3.69 -14.92
N ILE A 241 -11.90 -3.91 -15.83
CA ILE A 241 -11.75 -5.18 -16.55
C ILE A 241 -11.41 -6.30 -15.56
N ALA A 242 -10.48 -6.03 -14.63
CA ALA A 242 -10.11 -6.96 -13.59
C ALA A 242 -11.30 -7.31 -12.67
N LEU A 243 -12.10 -6.30 -12.29
CA LEU A 243 -13.30 -6.51 -11.48
C LEU A 243 -14.31 -7.43 -12.18
N GLN A 244 -14.54 -7.23 -13.48
CA GLN A 244 -15.38 -8.13 -14.29
C GLN A 244 -14.85 -9.56 -14.35
N TRP A 245 -13.53 -9.76 -14.37
CA TRP A 245 -12.95 -11.10 -14.34
C TRP A 245 -13.09 -11.77 -12.98
N VAL A 246 -13.05 -11.01 -11.89
CA VAL A 246 -13.25 -11.53 -10.53
C VAL A 246 -14.72 -11.89 -10.28
N TYR A 247 -15.65 -11.08 -10.80
CA TYR A 247 -17.10 -11.24 -10.62
C TYR A 247 -17.84 -11.34 -11.97
N PRO A 248 -17.67 -12.45 -12.73
CA PRO A 248 -18.19 -12.57 -14.10
C PRO A 248 -19.73 -12.57 -14.20
N ASN A 249 -20.43 -12.78 -13.07
CA ASN A 249 -21.88 -12.84 -13.01
C ASN A 249 -22.53 -11.59 -12.42
N GLU A 250 -21.74 -10.64 -11.92
CA GLU A 250 -22.28 -9.36 -11.44
C GLU A 250 -22.34 -8.39 -12.62
N THR A 251 -23.54 -7.91 -12.92
CA THR A 251 -23.72 -6.82 -13.88
C THR A 251 -23.18 -5.55 -13.23
N ILE A 252 -21.88 -5.30 -13.40
CA ILE A 252 -21.25 -4.07 -12.95
C ILE A 252 -21.86 -2.95 -13.79
N SER A 253 -22.77 -2.19 -13.19
CA SER A 253 -23.48 -1.09 -13.82
C SER A 253 -22.51 0.06 -14.08
N ASN A 254 -21.78 0.00 -15.19
CA ASN A 254 -20.94 1.10 -15.65
C ASN A 254 -21.83 2.24 -16.15
N SER A 255 -22.08 3.21 -15.29
CA SER A 255 -22.63 4.52 -15.65
C SER A 255 -21.58 5.37 -16.36
N SER A 256 -21.06 4.93 -17.51
CA SER A 256 -20.30 5.76 -18.47
C SER A 256 -19.92 4.96 -19.71
N SER A 257 -20.91 4.46 -20.44
CA SER A 257 -20.75 4.30 -21.88
C SER A 257 -22.13 4.50 -22.50
N THR A 258 -22.31 5.59 -23.24
CA THR A 258 -23.37 5.66 -24.25
C THR A 258 -23.07 4.55 -25.25
N SER A 259 -23.68 3.39 -25.02
CA SER A 259 -23.55 2.23 -25.87
C SER A 259 -23.96 2.59 -27.28
N SER A 260 -23.34 1.95 -28.28
CA SER A 260 -23.70 2.10 -29.68
C SER A 260 -25.21 1.98 -29.91
N THR A 261 -25.90 1.16 -29.10
CA THR A 261 -27.36 0.99 -29.10
C THR A 261 -28.14 2.26 -28.73
N THR A 262 -27.67 3.08 -27.79
CA THR A 262 -28.28 4.40 -27.52
C THR A 262 -28.08 5.38 -28.69
N MET A 263 -26.91 5.36 -29.35
CA MET A 263 -26.67 6.17 -30.55
C MET A 263 -27.54 5.71 -31.74
N THR A 264 -27.68 4.40 -31.98
CA THR A 264 -28.62 3.90 -33.01
C THR A 264 -30.06 4.25 -32.68
N ALA A 265 -30.47 4.16 -31.42
CA ALA A 265 -31.82 4.53 -30.99
C ALA A 265 -32.10 6.03 -31.21
N ILE A 266 -31.14 6.91 -30.93
CA ILE A 266 -31.25 8.35 -31.18
C ILE A 266 -31.35 8.64 -32.69
N VAL A 267 -30.50 8.00 -33.51
CA VAL A 267 -30.53 8.17 -34.97
C VAL A 267 -31.86 7.67 -35.56
N ILE A 268 -32.35 6.51 -35.12
CA ILE A 268 -33.64 5.96 -35.56
C ILE A 268 -34.77 6.90 -35.14
N SER A 269 -34.75 7.44 -33.92
CA SER A 269 -35.76 8.38 -33.42
C SER A 269 -35.80 9.65 -34.26
N ILE A 270 -34.64 10.20 -34.65
CA ILE A 270 -34.55 11.37 -35.53
C ILE A 270 -35.13 11.05 -36.93
N ILE A 271 -34.80 9.89 -37.50
CA ILE A 271 -35.33 9.46 -38.80
C ILE A 271 -36.86 9.34 -38.76
N VAL A 272 -37.42 8.73 -37.71
CA VAL A 272 -38.86 8.58 -37.53
C VAL A 272 -39.54 9.94 -37.41
N VAL A 273 -38.97 10.88 -36.64
CA VAL A 273 -39.50 12.24 -36.52
C VAL A 273 -39.48 12.98 -37.87
N VAL A 274 -38.42 12.84 -38.66
CA VAL A 274 -38.33 13.42 -40.01
C VAL A 274 -39.38 12.84 -40.95
N ILE A 275 -39.64 11.52 -40.89
CA ILE A 275 -40.68 10.86 -41.69
C ILE A 275 -42.06 11.34 -41.27
N ILE A 276 -42.35 11.45 -39.96
CA ILE A 276 -43.62 11.97 -39.45
C ILE A 276 -43.84 13.41 -39.91
N ILE A 277 -42.81 14.26 -39.86
CA ILE A 277 -42.90 15.65 -40.34
C ILE A 277 -43.16 15.67 -41.85
N ALA A 278 -42.49 14.83 -42.64
CA ALA A 278 -42.69 14.75 -44.09
C ALA A 278 -44.10 14.27 -44.48
N VAL A 279 -44.68 13.34 -43.71
CA VAL A 279 -46.04 12.80 -43.95
C VAL A 279 -47.11 13.77 -43.46
N ALA A 280 -46.91 14.41 -42.31
CA ALA A 280 -47.86 15.35 -41.72
C ALA A 280 -47.90 16.71 -42.44
N SER A 281 -46.81 17.11 -43.11
CA SER A 281 -46.75 18.42 -43.78
C SER A 281 -47.42 18.46 -45.16
N GLY A 282 -47.86 17.33 -45.73
CA GLY A 282 -48.79 17.29 -46.87
C GLY A 282 -48.41 18.15 -48.09
N ALA A 283 -47.14 18.55 -48.23
CA ALA A 283 -46.73 19.62 -49.13
C ALA A 283 -45.68 19.12 -50.12
N THR A 284 -45.99 19.32 -51.39
CA THR A 284 -45.21 19.03 -52.60
C THR A 284 -43.93 19.87 -52.73
N GLY A 285 -43.16 20.03 -51.65
CA GLY A 285 -41.90 20.79 -51.60
C GLY A 285 -40.81 20.16 -50.72
N ALA A 286 -40.87 18.85 -50.50
CA ALA A 286 -40.11 18.11 -49.49
C ALA A 286 -38.62 17.84 -49.82
N VAL A 287 -37.93 18.70 -50.57
CA VAL A 287 -36.50 18.48 -50.90
C VAL A 287 -35.57 19.29 -49.99
N THR A 288 -36.01 20.48 -49.57
CA THR A 288 -35.20 21.42 -48.77
C THR A 288 -34.92 20.97 -47.33
N PRO A 289 -35.88 20.43 -46.55
CA PRO A 289 -35.59 19.99 -45.17
C PRO A 289 -34.72 18.72 -45.13
N ILE A 290 -34.81 17.85 -46.15
CA ILE A 290 -34.00 16.63 -46.23
C ILE A 290 -32.51 16.96 -46.45
N ILE A 291 -32.20 17.90 -47.35
CA ILE A 291 -30.81 18.32 -47.60
C ILE A 291 -30.17 18.96 -46.35
N LEU A 292 -30.95 19.75 -45.59
CA LEU A 292 -30.49 20.36 -44.34
C LEU A 292 -30.20 19.32 -43.26
N CYS A 293 -31.05 18.30 -43.13
CA CYS A 293 -30.83 17.19 -42.19
C CYS A 293 -29.62 16.34 -42.57
N ILE A 294 -29.44 16.01 -43.86
CA ILE A 294 -28.26 15.27 -44.32
C ILE A 294 -26.97 16.07 -44.08
N GLY A 295 -26.99 17.39 -44.31
CA GLY A 295 -25.86 18.28 -44.03
C GLY A 295 -25.49 18.34 -42.54
N LEU A 296 -26.48 18.34 -41.64
CA LEU A 296 -26.26 18.30 -40.20
C LEU A 296 -25.70 16.96 -39.73
N ILE A 297 -26.22 15.85 -40.26
CA ILE A 297 -25.72 14.50 -39.95
C ILE A 297 -24.28 14.33 -40.46
N ALA A 298 -23.96 14.79 -41.66
CA ALA A 298 -22.60 14.74 -42.21
C ALA A 298 -21.62 15.58 -41.38
N ARG A 299 -22.03 16.77 -40.90
CA ARG A 299 -21.22 17.59 -40.00
C ARG A 299 -21.03 16.93 -38.64
N LEU A 300 -22.05 16.25 -38.11
CA LEU A 300 -21.95 15.53 -36.83
C LEU A 300 -20.97 14.35 -36.95
N ILE A 301 -21.04 13.58 -38.04
CA ILE A 301 -20.14 12.46 -38.30
C ILE A 301 -18.69 12.95 -38.45
N ASN A 302 -18.46 14.05 -39.17
CA ASN A 302 -17.11 14.62 -39.31
C ASN A 302 -16.55 15.16 -38.00
N ALA A 303 -17.37 15.81 -37.16
CA ALA A 303 -16.94 16.31 -35.85
C ALA A 303 -16.61 15.17 -34.85
N ILE A 304 -17.25 14.00 -35.01
CA ILE A 304 -16.97 12.81 -34.22
C ILE A 304 -15.68 12.11 -34.69
N ASN A 305 -15.46 12.04 -36.00
CA ASN A 305 -14.24 11.44 -36.56
C ASN A 305 -12.98 12.30 -36.33
N SER A 306 -13.10 13.62 -36.17
CA SER A 306 -11.96 14.50 -35.88
C SER A 306 -11.53 14.52 -34.40
N ARG A 307 -12.18 13.71 -33.54
CA ARG A 307 -11.86 13.57 -32.10
C ARG A 307 -11.34 12.17 -31.74
N ARG A 308 -11.06 11.33 -32.74
CA ARG A 308 -10.25 10.11 -32.63
C ARG A 308 -8.88 10.37 -33.20
#